data_AF-A0A3B8IMK3-F1
#
_entry.id   AF-A0A3B8IMK3-F1
#
_cell.length_a   1.000
_cell.length_b   1.000
_cell.length_c   1.000
_cell.angle_alpha   90.00
_cell.angle_beta   90.00
_cell.angle_gamma   90.00
#
_symmetry.space_group_name_H-M   'P 1'
#
loop_
_entity.id
_entity.type
_entity.pdbx_description
1 polymer ?
#
loop_
_entity_poly.entity_id
_entity_poly.type
_entity_poly.pdbx_seq_one_letter_code
_entity_poly.pdbx_strand_id
1 'polypeptide(L)'
;MIIAYVIGIVFFLFSFGLLLLMVVGRFYGRKRENLMTNWAESAGMTYQKKDEGLLFAKNLEGFALGGDSELKGAMNIMQGEGQGFKTSIFDYFRHLEKKNLASRTLFSAVLFEDPKWHWTPAQLTPKLI
;
A
#
# COMPACT_ATOMS: atom_id res chain seq x y z
N MET A 1 -4.62 -2.37 52.77
CA MET A 1 -5.81 -2.65 51.94
C MET A 1 -6.06 -1.56 50.88
N ILE A 2 -6.17 -0.28 51.24
CA ILE A 2 -6.51 0.82 50.29
C ILE A 2 -5.54 0.92 49.10
N ILE A 3 -4.23 0.81 49.33
CA ILE A 3 -3.20 0.91 48.28
C ILE A 3 -3.36 -0.18 47.20
N ALA A 4 -3.74 -1.40 47.59
CA ALA A 4 -3.96 -2.50 46.65
C ALA A 4 -5.17 -2.25 45.74
N TYR A 5 -6.23 -1.63 46.26
CA TYR A 5 -7.39 -1.24 45.46
C TYR A 5 -7.05 -0.11 44.47
N VAL A 6 -6.26 0.88 44.90
CA VAL A 6 -5.82 1.97 44.00
C VAL A 6 -4.97 1.42 42.85
N ILE A 7 -4.03 0.52 43.13
CA ILE A 7 -3.21 -0.13 42.09
C ILE A 7 -4.07 -0.96 41.14
N GLY A 8 -5.04 -1.73 41.67
CA GLY A 8 -5.97 -2.51 40.85
C GLY A 8 -6.81 -1.66 39.90
N ILE A 9 -7.30 -0.50 40.37
CA ILE A 9 -8.07 0.45 39.54
C ILE A 9 -7.19 1.04 38.42
N VAL A 10 -5.95 1.43 38.72
CA VAL A 10 -5.03 1.96 37.71
C VAL A 10 -4.70 0.91 36.64
N PHE A 11 -4.43 -0.34 37.04
CA PHE A 11 -4.20 -1.43 36.09
C PHE A 11 -5.43 -1.73 35.23
N PHE A 12 -6.62 -1.69 35.83
CA PHE A 12 -7.87 -1.89 35.10
C PHE A 12 -8.08 -0.79 34.05
N LEU A 13 -7.92 0.48 34.42
CA LEU A 13 -8.04 1.61 33.48
C LEU A 13 -7.00 1.53 32.35
N PHE A 14 -5.76 1.15 32.67
CA PHE A 14 -4.69 1.00 31.68
C PHE A 14 -4.99 -0.13 30.68
N SER A 15 -5.35 -1.31 31.17
CA SER A 15 -5.68 -2.46 30.32
C SER A 15 -6.94 -2.23 29.48
N PHE A 16 -7.95 -1.58 30.05
CA PHE A 16 -9.16 -1.18 29.34
C PHE A 16 -8.86 -0.15 28.23
N GLY A 17 -8.02 0.84 28.51
CA GLY A 17 -7.55 1.81 27.51
C GLY A 17 -6.80 1.15 26.36
N LEU A 18 -5.91 0.20 26.66
CA LEU A 18 -5.17 -0.55 25.65
C LEU A 18 -6.11 -1.38 24.75
N LEU A 19 -7.12 -2.03 25.36
CA LEU A 19 -8.13 -2.80 24.65
C LEU A 19 -8.94 -1.91 23.70
N LEU A 20 -9.37 -0.73 24.17
CA LEU A 20 -10.06 0.26 23.35
C LEU A 20 -9.25 0.68 22.13
N LEU A 21 -7.95 0.97 22.30
CA LEU A 21 -7.07 1.31 21.19
C LEU A 21 -6.98 0.18 20.15
N MET A 22 -6.90 -1.08 20.59
CA MET A 22 -6.89 -2.23 19.68
C MET A 22 -8.21 -2.38 18.92
N VAL A 23 -9.35 -2.24 19.60
CA VAL A 23 -10.68 -2.35 18.98
C VAL A 23 -10.88 -1.25 17.95
N VAL A 24 -10.55 -0.01 18.31
CA VAL A 24 -10.63 1.15 17.42
C VAL A 24 -9.73 0.93 16.20
N GLY A 25 -8.45 0.58 16.40
CA GLY A 25 -7.53 0.32 15.29
C GLY A 25 -8.04 -0.75 14.33
N ARG A 26 -8.62 -1.83 14.84
CA ARG A 26 -9.21 -2.91 14.03
C ARG A 26 -10.46 -2.45 13.27
N PHE A 27 -11.31 -1.63 13.89
CA PHE A 27 -12.53 -1.12 13.26
C PHE A 27 -12.22 -0.16 12.11
N TYR A 28 -11.31 0.79 12.32
CA TYR A 28 -10.86 1.71 11.27
C TYR A 28 -10.17 0.97 10.13
N GLY A 29 -9.35 -0.03 10.44
CA GLY A 29 -8.72 -0.90 9.43
C GLY A 29 -9.76 -1.62 8.56
N ARG A 30 -10.77 -2.26 9.17
CA ARG A 30 -11.86 -2.93 8.43
C ARG A 30 -12.70 -1.97 7.60
N LYS A 31 -13.04 -0.80 8.13
CA LYS A 31 -13.85 0.19 7.40
C LYS A 31 -13.13 0.65 6.12
N ARG A 32 -11.82 0.94 6.23
CA ARG A 32 -10.99 1.30 5.06
C ARG A 32 -10.93 0.15 4.06
N GLU A 33 -10.71 -1.07 4.55
CA GLU A 33 -10.63 -2.25 3.69
C GLU A 33 -11.92 -2.46 2.88
N ASN A 34 -13.09 -2.39 3.54
CA ASN A 34 -14.37 -2.49 2.86
C ASN A 34 -14.60 -1.38 1.82
N LEU A 35 -14.18 -0.14 2.12
CA LEU A 35 -14.28 0.97 1.17
C LEU A 35 -13.43 0.71 -0.08
N MET A 36 -12.21 0.22 0.09
CA MET A 36 -11.31 -0.09 -1.01
C MET A 36 -11.82 -1.28 -1.83
N THR A 37 -12.32 -2.33 -1.17
CA THR A 37 -12.97 -3.46 -1.85
C THR A 37 -14.16 -3.01 -2.68
N ASN A 38 -15.08 -2.22 -2.12
CA ASN A 38 -16.25 -1.72 -2.84
C ASN A 38 -15.84 -0.85 -4.04
N TRP A 39 -14.80 -0.02 -3.88
CA TRP A 39 -14.31 0.81 -4.97
C TRP A 39 -13.67 -0.02 -6.08
N ALA A 40 -12.87 -1.03 -5.72
CA ALA A 40 -12.31 -1.96 -6.69
C ALA A 40 -13.41 -2.72 -7.44
N GLU A 41 -14.40 -3.27 -6.73
CA GLU A 41 -15.54 -3.98 -7.34
C GLU A 41 -16.31 -3.07 -8.30
N SER A 42 -16.56 -1.80 -7.93
CA SER A 42 -17.23 -0.84 -8.79
C SER A 42 -16.47 -0.51 -10.07
N ALA A 43 -15.14 -0.66 -10.04
CA ALA A 43 -14.25 -0.48 -11.19
C ALA A 43 -14.00 -1.79 -11.96
N GLY A 44 -14.64 -2.91 -11.58
CA GLY A 44 -14.37 -4.22 -12.17
C GLY A 44 -12.99 -4.80 -11.80
N MET A 45 -12.43 -4.37 -10.67
CA MET A 45 -11.13 -4.78 -10.14
C MET A 45 -11.28 -5.61 -8.87
N THR A 46 -10.24 -6.39 -8.54
CA THR A 46 -10.11 -7.15 -7.29
C THR A 46 -9.14 -6.44 -6.36
N TYR A 47 -9.53 -6.26 -5.11
CA TYR A 47 -8.70 -5.62 -4.09
C TYR A 47 -7.94 -6.64 -3.23
N GLN A 48 -6.67 -6.36 -2.98
CA GLN A 48 -5.80 -7.07 -2.05
C GLN A 48 -5.05 -6.06 -1.17
N LYS A 49 -5.17 -6.23 0.15
CA LYS A 49 -4.60 -5.29 1.12
C LYS A 49 -3.07 -5.18 1.06
N LYS A 50 -2.40 -6.30 0.82
CA LYS A 50 -0.95 -6.42 0.79
C LYS A 50 -0.60 -7.63 -0.06
N ASP A 51 0.37 -7.48 -0.95
CA ASP A 51 1.00 -8.62 -1.58
C ASP A 51 2.22 -9.02 -0.74
N GLU A 52 2.22 -10.24 -0.25
CA GLU A 52 3.35 -10.84 0.43
C GLU A 52 4.25 -11.63 -0.54
N GLY A 53 3.79 -11.79 -1.78
CA GLY A 53 4.56 -12.35 -2.87
C GLY A 53 5.66 -11.39 -3.34
N LEU A 54 6.87 -11.93 -3.45
CA LEU A 54 8.00 -11.29 -4.15
C LEU A 54 7.69 -10.91 -5.62
N LEU A 55 6.57 -11.35 -6.18
CA LEU A 55 6.19 -11.17 -7.59
C LEU A 55 5.96 -9.69 -7.94
N PHE A 56 5.30 -8.94 -7.07
CA PHE A 56 5.03 -7.52 -7.31
C PHE A 56 6.28 -6.65 -7.18
N ALA A 57 7.14 -6.97 -6.21
CA ALA A 57 8.43 -6.29 -6.03
C ALA A 57 9.38 -6.50 -7.22
N LYS A 58 9.41 -7.71 -7.81
CA LYS A 58 10.21 -8.02 -9.00
C LYS A 58 9.74 -7.31 -10.27
N ASN A 59 8.42 -7.17 -10.46
CA ASN A 59 7.87 -6.40 -11.58
C ASN A 59 8.12 -4.89 -11.42
N LEU A 60 8.32 -4.42 -10.18
CA LEU A 60 8.65 -3.03 -9.85
C LEU A 60 10.14 -2.70 -9.86
N GLU A 61 11.05 -3.68 -9.74
CA GLU A 61 12.49 -3.45 -9.93
C GLU A 61 12.80 -2.86 -11.32
N GLY A 62 11.96 -3.15 -12.32
CA GLY A 62 12.02 -2.53 -13.65
C GLY A 62 11.53 -1.08 -13.71
N PHE A 63 10.72 -0.64 -12.74
CA PHE A 63 10.48 0.79 -12.51
C PHE A 63 11.70 1.33 -11.78
N ALA A 64 12.68 1.82 -12.55
CA ALA A 64 13.77 2.63 -12.04
C ALA A 64 13.18 3.90 -11.39
N LEU A 65 12.70 3.77 -10.15
CA LEU A 65 12.28 4.85 -9.27
C LEU A 65 13.56 5.57 -8.86
N GLY A 66 14.06 6.42 -9.77
CA GLY A 66 15.44 6.91 -9.78
C GLY A 66 16.00 7.27 -8.41
N GLY A 67 17.15 6.65 -8.08
CA GLY A 67 17.99 6.94 -6.91
C GLY A 67 17.64 6.11 -5.69
N ASP A 68 18.61 5.30 -5.23
CA ASP A 68 18.81 4.66 -3.91
C ASP A 68 17.57 4.33 -3.06
N SER A 69 16.43 4.01 -3.67
CA SER A 69 15.20 3.75 -2.93
C SER A 69 14.85 2.27 -2.94
N GLU A 70 14.91 1.67 -1.76
CA GLU A 70 14.41 0.32 -1.52
C GLU A 70 12.88 0.32 -1.45
N LEU A 71 12.24 -0.39 -2.38
CA LEU A 71 10.80 -0.64 -2.36
C LEU A 71 10.51 -1.80 -1.40
N LYS A 72 10.06 -1.49 -0.18
CA LYS A 72 9.84 -2.50 0.89
C LYS A 72 8.47 -3.19 0.84
N GLY A 73 7.74 -3.06 -0.27
CA GLY A 73 6.46 -3.74 -0.53
C GLY A 73 5.36 -2.82 -1.03
N ALA A 74 4.32 -3.43 -1.58
CA ALA A 74 3.09 -2.78 -2.04
C ALA A 74 1.90 -3.09 -1.13
N MET A 75 0.97 -2.14 -1.02
CA MET A 75 -0.28 -2.28 -0.27
C MET A 75 -1.44 -1.64 -1.02
N ASN A 76 -2.66 -1.92 -0.57
CA ASN A 76 -3.89 -1.47 -1.19
C ASN A 76 -3.92 -1.72 -2.70
N ILE A 77 -3.58 -2.94 -3.09
CA ILE A 77 -3.40 -3.35 -4.48
C ILE A 77 -4.79 -3.61 -5.07
N MET A 78 -5.05 -3.08 -6.26
CA MET A 78 -6.27 -3.30 -7.04
C MET A 78 -5.88 -3.80 -8.41
N GLN A 79 -6.41 -4.93 -8.83
CA GLN A 79 -6.05 -5.57 -10.09
C GLN A 79 -7.30 -5.82 -10.92
N GLY A 80 -7.26 -5.48 -12.20
CA GLY A 80 -8.35 -5.78 -13.12
C GLY A 80 -7.84 -6.00 -14.53
N GLU A 81 -8.71 -6.51 -15.38
CA GLU A 81 -8.42 -6.68 -16.80
C GLU A 81 -9.47 -5.94 -17.61
N GLY A 82 -9.01 -5.11 -18.56
CA GLY A 82 -9.87 -4.31 -19.40
C GLY A 82 -9.26 -4.13 -20.78
N GLN A 83 -10.06 -4.38 -21.83
CA GLN A 83 -9.64 -4.20 -23.23
C GLN A 83 -8.33 -4.94 -23.60
N GLY A 84 -8.07 -6.09 -22.95
CA GLY A 84 -6.86 -6.91 -23.18
C GLY A 84 -5.63 -6.49 -22.37
N PHE A 85 -5.73 -5.47 -21.52
CA PHE A 85 -4.66 -5.03 -20.62
C PHE A 85 -4.94 -5.47 -19.19
N LYS A 86 -3.92 -6.01 -18.51
CA LYS A 86 -3.98 -6.21 -17.07
C LYS A 86 -3.51 -4.92 -16.40
N THR A 87 -4.36 -4.34 -15.57
CA THR A 87 -4.08 -3.10 -14.85
C THR A 87 -3.94 -3.40 -13.37
N SER A 88 -2.89 -2.88 -12.74
CA SER A 88 -2.68 -2.94 -11.29
C SER A 88 -2.46 -1.54 -10.73
N ILE A 89 -3.26 -1.14 -9.74
CA ILE A 89 -3.12 0.11 -8.98
C ILE A 89 -2.65 -0.27 -7.59
N PHE A 90 -1.66 0.42 -7.04
CA PHE A 90 -1.12 0.07 -5.72
C PHE A 90 -0.42 1.24 -5.06
N ASP A 91 -0.35 1.20 -3.73
CA ASP A 91 0.46 2.09 -2.95
C ASP A 91 1.78 1.42 -2.56
N TYR A 92 2.88 2.16 -2.58
CA TYR A 92 4.19 1.71 -2.11
C TYR A 92 4.86 2.77 -1.26
N PHE A 93 5.78 2.34 -0.40
CA PHE A 93 6.58 3.25 0.41
C PHE A 93 7.95 3.44 -0.21
N ARG A 94 8.34 4.71 -0.35
CA ARG A 94 9.71 5.08 -0.64
C ARG A 94 10.38 5.51 0.66
N HIS A 95 11.49 4.86 1.00
CA HIS A 95 12.40 5.37 2.01
C HIS A 95 13.37 6.31 1.33
N LEU A 96 13.38 7.56 1.76
CA LEU A 96 14.39 8.53 1.38
C LEU A 96 15.31 8.71 2.57
N GLU A 97 16.51 8.15 2.50
CA GLU A 97 17.56 8.39 3.48
C GLU A 97 18.44 9.53 2.98
N LYS A 98 18.39 10.67 3.67
CA LYS A 98 19.27 11.81 3.37
C LYS A 98 19.97 12.26 4.63
N LYS A 99 21.18 11.73 4.87
CA LYS A 99 22.21 12.06 5.87
C LYS A 99 21.80 12.24 7.36
N ASN A 100 20.63 12.80 7.68
CA ASN A 100 20.04 12.95 9.01
C ASN A 100 18.49 12.86 9.01
N LEU A 101 17.85 12.59 7.87
CA LEU A 101 16.40 12.46 7.77
C LEU A 101 16.08 11.14 7.09
N ALA A 102 15.39 10.27 7.81
CA ALA A 102 14.68 9.13 7.23
C ALA A 102 13.23 9.59 7.04
N SER A 103 12.80 9.71 5.78
CA SER A 103 11.41 9.97 5.45
C SER A 103 10.80 8.77 4.76
N ARG A 104 9.60 8.39 5.21
CA ARG A 104 8.78 7.35 4.59
C ARG A 104 7.60 8.03 3.91
N THR A 105 7.65 8.10 2.59
CA THR A 105 6.58 8.71 1.79
C THR A 105 5.77 7.63 1.10
N LEU A 106 4.45 7.75 1.17
CA LEU A 106 3.52 6.89 0.44
C LEU A 106 3.35 7.45 -0.97
N PHE A 107 3.52 6.60 -1.97
CA PHE A 107 3.25 6.91 -3.37
C PHE A 107 2.24 5.90 -3.91
N SER A 108 1.45 6.32 -4.89
CA SER A 108 0.54 5.44 -5.62
C SER A 108 1.03 5.32 -7.06
N ALA A 109 0.99 4.11 -7.61
CA ALA A 109 1.35 3.84 -9.00
C ALA A 109 0.28 3.01 -9.70
N VAL A 110 0.23 3.16 -11.02
CA VAL A 110 -0.61 2.38 -11.91
C VAL A 110 0.30 1.66 -12.90
N LEU A 111 0.19 0.34 -12.95
CA LEU A 111 0.92 -0.54 -13.85
C LEU A 111 -0.06 -1.11 -14.88
N PHE A 112 0.28 -0.97 -16.16
CA PHE A 112 -0.41 -1.64 -17.26
C PHE A 112 0.50 -2.74 -17.80
N GLU A 113 0.16 -4.00 -17.57
CA GLU A 113 0.80 -5.14 -18.18
C GLU A 113 0.08 -5.46 -19.50
N ASP A 114 0.73 -5.19 -20.63
CA ASP A 114 0.34 -5.76 -21.92
C ASP A 114 1.03 -7.13 -22.05
N PRO A 115 0.28 -8.23 -22.25
CA PRO A 115 0.87 -9.54 -22.50
C PRO A 115 1.78 -9.58 -23.75
N LYS A 116 1.80 -8.55 -24.60
CA LYS A 116 2.66 -8.42 -25.79
C LYS A 116 3.80 -7.40 -25.67
N TRP A 117 4.16 -6.93 -24.47
CA TRP A 117 5.16 -5.86 -24.37
C TRP A 117 6.63 -6.33 -24.48
N HIS A 118 7.10 -6.48 -25.71
CA HIS A 118 8.48 -6.19 -26.05
C HIS A 118 8.64 -4.66 -26.06
N TRP A 119 9.42 -4.11 -25.13
CA TRP A 119 9.82 -2.71 -25.19
C TRP A 119 10.84 -2.52 -26.33
N THR A 120 10.39 -2.45 -27.58
CA THR A 120 11.12 -1.61 -28.53
C THR A 120 10.84 -0.18 -28.10
N PRO A 121 11.85 0.62 -27.72
CA PRO A 121 11.64 2.01 -27.36
C PRO A 121 10.94 2.69 -28.53
N ALA A 122 9.65 2.98 -28.38
CA ALA A 122 8.95 3.80 -29.34
C ALA A 122 9.69 5.14 -29.33
N GLN A 123 10.41 5.44 -30.40
CA GLN A 123 10.88 6.78 -30.67
C GLN A 123 9.64 7.67 -30.64
N LEU A 124 9.47 8.40 -29.55
CA LEU A 124 8.57 9.53 -29.48
C LEU A 124 9.16 10.60 -30.39
N THR A 125 8.93 10.49 -31.69
CA THR A 125 9.14 11.61 -32.60
C THR A 125 8.06 12.65 -32.29
N PRO A 126 8.41 13.84 -31.78
CA PRO A 126 7.43 14.90 -31.61
C PRO A 126 6.91 15.29 -33.00
N LYS A 127 5.60 15.19 -33.21
CA LYS A 127 4.96 15.90 -34.31
C LYS A 127 4.91 17.38 -33.90
N LEU A 128 5.75 18.17 -34.54
CA LEU A 128 5.57 19.63 -34.59
C LEU A 128 4.19 19.90 -35.21
N ILE A 129 3.32 20.54 -34.43
CA ILE A 129 2.13 21.24 -34.93
C ILE A 129 2.55 22.70 -35.13
#